data_AF-A0A9D6MUN1-F1
#
_entry.id   AF-A0A9D6MUN1-F1
#
_cell.length_a   1.000
_cell.length_b   1.000
_cell.length_c   1.000
_cell.angle_alpha   90.00
_cell.angle_beta   90.00
_cell.angle_gamma   90.00
#
_symmetry.space_group_name_H-M   'P 1'
#
loop_
_entity.id
_entity.type
_entity.pdbx_description
1 polymer ?
#
loop_
_entity_poly.entity_id
_entity_poly.type
_entity_poly.pdbx_seq_one_letter_code
_entity_poly.pdbx_strand_id
1 'polypeptide(L)'
;MLAGCEFRSGRSEQEALLARLPRQTESSSAFEAAMTNSPAAAAQTDLSPIVLFHSRSKTIRLFVPGSGSVFSPPRYLAYGANGPKILTNAITRSITNMQERWLLAWFHGATGWEKSDCPIGIQLEHPPRSITLDAQGVRLEFGETAGYWGMMALYGVQPLPTSVAEAVGQGIPRDEFKKLPRVWEWASAVPRDPLTRLRYWGSAFSRFPYQAWRYVEPVEGGAHDAASIHFQFDWMSAPCDWEVTPWSQAPLSTPLARASRQFPHSIRLSPVAYDMQVATPSGPLFAVGNSLTYSAHVTGLSLLPTGARQTLTGAESSVAAAQPSWRPCRFVDLEGAAPISSLRVAEAAMRLEWLSMRGDRVEWISLGEMDAGQDHGGSVETRSVNANTRLQIWR
;
A
#
# COMPACT_ATOMS: atom_id res chain seq x y z
N MET A 1 8.45 27.86 -43.53
CA MET A 1 8.18 26.42 -43.63
C MET A 1 8.75 25.74 -42.39
N LEU A 2 7.97 25.70 -41.32
CA LEU A 2 8.27 24.88 -40.14
C LEU A 2 7.37 23.66 -40.25
N ALA A 3 7.99 22.49 -40.44
CA ALA A 3 7.28 21.22 -40.50
C ALA A 3 6.59 20.99 -39.15
N GLY A 4 5.25 20.98 -39.18
CA GLY A 4 4.45 20.53 -38.05
C GLY A 4 4.64 19.03 -37.88
N CYS A 5 5.42 18.63 -36.89
CA CYS A 5 5.31 17.28 -36.32
C CYS A 5 3.94 17.20 -35.64
N GLU A 6 2.96 16.69 -36.38
CA GLU A 6 1.66 16.32 -35.84
C GLU A 6 1.85 15.22 -34.78
N PHE A 7 1.59 15.56 -33.52
CA PHE A 7 1.40 14.59 -32.42
C PHE A 7 0.06 13.85 -32.66
N ARG A 8 0.01 12.95 -33.66
CA ARG A 8 -1.15 12.09 -33.90
C ARG A 8 -1.10 10.85 -32.98
N SER A 9 -2.18 10.68 -32.22
CA SER A 9 -2.79 9.40 -31.80
C SER A 9 -2.07 8.38 -30.88
N GLY A 10 -1.18 8.79 -29.98
CA GLY A 10 -0.62 7.84 -28.98
C GLY A 10 -1.69 7.14 -28.10
N ARG A 11 -2.87 7.73 -27.95
CA ARG A 11 -4.00 7.15 -27.20
C ARG A 11 -4.61 5.93 -27.90
N SER A 12 -4.71 5.93 -29.23
CA SER A 12 -5.33 4.81 -29.97
C SER A 12 -4.41 3.60 -30.07
N GLU A 13 -3.10 3.78 -30.13
CA GLU A 13 -2.14 2.68 -30.13
C GLU A 13 -2.02 2.04 -28.74
N GLN A 14 -1.97 2.83 -27.68
CA GLN A 14 -1.99 2.31 -26.32
C GLN A 14 -3.30 1.56 -26.03
N GLU A 15 -4.45 2.11 -26.43
CA GLU A 15 -5.74 1.41 -26.32
C GLU A 15 -5.80 0.14 -27.18
N ALA A 16 -5.21 0.13 -28.38
CA ALA A 16 -5.12 -1.07 -29.22
C ALA A 16 -4.18 -2.14 -28.65
N LEU A 17 -3.07 -1.73 -28.01
CA LEU A 17 -2.15 -2.63 -27.31
C LEU A 17 -2.82 -3.25 -26.07
N LEU A 18 -3.62 -2.47 -25.34
CA LEU A 18 -4.44 -2.92 -24.23
C LEU A 18 -5.64 -3.77 -24.67
N ALA A 19 -6.17 -3.57 -25.88
CA ALA A 19 -7.25 -4.40 -26.41
C ALA A 19 -6.78 -5.80 -26.82
N ARG A 20 -5.48 -6.00 -27.04
CA ARG A 20 -4.86 -7.29 -27.44
C ARG A 20 -4.51 -8.21 -26.26
N LEU A 21 -4.95 -7.87 -25.04
CA LEU A 21 -4.63 -8.62 -23.83
C LEU A 21 -5.38 -9.96 -23.75
N PRO A 22 -4.76 -11.03 -23.21
CA PRO A 22 -5.50 -12.17 -22.73
C PRO A 22 -6.39 -11.72 -21.56
N ARG A 23 -7.71 -11.72 -21.76
CA ARG A 23 -8.68 -11.42 -20.70
C ARG A 23 -8.65 -12.52 -19.66
N GLN A 24 -8.36 -12.14 -18.40
CA GLN A 24 -8.32 -12.96 -17.20
C GLN A 24 -7.36 -14.15 -17.26
N THR A 25 -6.31 -14.10 -16.45
CA THR A 25 -5.55 -15.31 -16.13
C THR A 25 -6.25 -16.06 -14.99
N GLU A 26 -6.03 -17.38 -14.91
CA GLU A 26 -6.55 -18.22 -13.81
C GLU A 26 -6.17 -17.67 -12.41
N SER A 27 -5.07 -16.91 -12.31
CA SER A 27 -4.67 -16.24 -11.07
C SER A 27 -5.68 -15.19 -10.58
N SER A 28 -6.39 -14.52 -11.49
CA SER A 28 -7.38 -13.48 -11.15
C SER A 28 -8.61 -14.09 -10.47
N SER A 29 -9.17 -15.16 -11.05
CA SER A 29 -10.32 -15.86 -10.48
C SER A 29 -9.96 -16.56 -9.16
N ALA A 30 -8.75 -17.13 -9.05
CA ALA A 30 -8.27 -17.73 -7.81
C ALA A 30 -8.07 -16.72 -6.67
N PHE A 31 -7.60 -15.50 -6.98
CA PHE A 31 -7.47 -14.41 -6.00
C PHE A 31 -8.84 -13.96 -5.49
N GLU A 32 -9.75 -13.60 -6.40
CA GLU A 32 -11.08 -13.11 -6.05
C GLU A 32 -11.90 -14.16 -5.31
N ALA A 33 -11.86 -15.41 -5.77
CA ALA A 33 -12.54 -16.52 -5.10
C ALA A 33 -11.98 -16.75 -3.69
N ALA A 34 -10.66 -16.69 -3.51
CA ALA A 34 -10.05 -16.85 -2.19
C ALA A 34 -10.44 -15.73 -1.23
N MET A 35 -10.43 -14.47 -1.70
CA MET A 35 -10.83 -13.35 -0.86
C MET A 35 -12.31 -13.44 -0.49
N THR A 36 -13.20 -13.66 -1.47
CA THR A 36 -14.66 -13.57 -1.28
C THR A 36 -15.26 -14.78 -0.57
N ASN A 37 -14.74 -15.99 -0.83
CA ASN A 37 -15.34 -17.24 -0.34
C ASN A 37 -14.89 -17.61 1.08
N SER A 38 -13.79 -17.03 1.55
CA SER A 38 -13.23 -17.35 2.85
C SER A 38 -13.98 -16.62 3.98
N PRO A 39 -14.13 -17.24 5.17
CA PRO A 39 -14.63 -16.55 6.37
C PRO A 39 -13.86 -15.26 6.67
N ALA A 40 -12.53 -15.33 6.58
CA ALA A 40 -11.65 -14.17 6.56
C ALA A 40 -10.43 -14.46 5.67
N ALA A 41 -9.87 -13.41 5.07
CA ALA A 41 -8.64 -13.49 4.29
C ALA A 41 -7.87 -12.17 4.34
N ALA A 42 -6.55 -12.21 4.16
CA ALA A 42 -5.71 -11.04 3.97
C ALA A 42 -4.81 -11.21 2.75
N ALA A 43 -4.68 -10.13 1.98
CA ALA A 43 -3.81 -10.02 0.84
C ALA A 43 -2.73 -8.97 1.11
N GLN A 44 -1.48 -9.40 1.01
CA GLN A 44 -0.32 -8.54 1.04
C GLN A 44 0.32 -8.54 -0.34
N THR A 45 0.62 -7.35 -0.85
CA THR A 45 1.19 -7.20 -2.18
C THR A 45 2.36 -6.23 -2.17
N ASP A 46 3.33 -6.48 -3.04
CA ASP A 46 4.42 -5.55 -3.32
C ASP A 46 4.00 -4.39 -4.24
N LEU A 47 2.72 -4.27 -4.56
CA LEU A 47 2.15 -3.25 -5.45
C LEU A 47 1.42 -2.13 -4.69
N SER A 48 1.24 -2.27 -3.38
CA SER A 48 0.46 -1.36 -2.55
C SER A 48 0.99 -1.36 -1.12
N PRO A 49 1.00 -0.21 -0.42
CA PRO A 49 1.32 -0.17 1.00
C PRO A 49 0.16 -0.64 1.89
N ILE A 50 -1.02 -0.87 1.30
CA ILE A 50 -2.21 -1.36 2.02
C ILE A 50 -2.13 -2.89 2.12
N VAL A 51 -2.40 -3.42 3.30
CA VAL A 51 -2.82 -4.82 3.46
C VAL A 51 -4.32 -4.84 3.31
N LEU A 52 -4.80 -5.58 2.31
CA LEU A 52 -6.22 -5.77 2.06
C LEU A 52 -6.71 -6.95 2.89
N PHE A 53 -7.90 -6.81 3.47
CA PHE A 53 -8.56 -7.84 4.26
C PHE A 53 -9.98 -8.05 3.73
N HIS A 54 -10.51 -9.23 3.98
CA HIS A 54 -11.92 -9.54 3.85
C HIS A 54 -12.38 -10.29 5.11
N SER A 55 -13.58 -9.99 5.59
CA SER A 55 -14.19 -10.71 6.71
C SER A 55 -15.71 -10.77 6.58
N ARG A 56 -16.26 -11.98 6.79
CA ARG A 56 -17.69 -12.23 6.93
C ARG A 56 -18.22 -12.00 8.34
N SER A 57 -17.34 -11.61 9.27
CA SER A 57 -17.72 -11.29 10.64
C SER A 57 -18.46 -9.97 10.70
N LYS A 58 -19.36 -9.85 11.69
CA LYS A 58 -19.95 -8.56 12.07
C LYS A 58 -19.10 -7.78 13.05
N THR A 59 -18.00 -8.36 13.52
CA THR A 59 -17.10 -7.73 14.49
C THR A 59 -15.66 -7.86 14.01
N ILE A 60 -14.93 -6.76 14.05
CA ILE A 60 -13.48 -6.74 13.91
C ILE A 60 -12.88 -6.21 15.20
N ARG A 61 -11.84 -6.87 15.71
CA ARG A 61 -11.00 -6.37 16.80
C ARG A 61 -9.59 -6.15 16.27
N LEU A 62 -9.01 -5.00 16.56
CA LEU A 62 -7.67 -4.61 16.13
C LEU A 62 -6.86 -4.18 17.34
N PHE A 63 -5.55 -4.36 17.25
CA PHE A 63 -4.60 -3.93 18.28
C PHE A 63 -4.90 -4.53 19.65
N VAL A 64 -5.41 -5.76 19.69
CA VAL A 64 -5.68 -6.49 20.92
C VAL A 64 -4.32 -6.76 21.59
N PRO A 65 -4.12 -6.42 22.88
CA PRO A 65 -2.84 -6.69 23.53
C PRO A 65 -2.55 -8.19 23.53
N GLY A 66 -1.49 -8.60 22.85
CA GLY A 66 -1.01 -9.98 22.92
C GLY A 66 -0.37 -10.29 24.27
N SER A 67 -0.40 -11.55 24.68
CA SER A 67 0.29 -11.99 25.90
C SER A 67 1.78 -11.62 25.85
N GLY A 68 2.27 -10.92 26.89
CA GLY A 68 3.67 -10.47 26.96
C GLY A 68 4.05 -9.28 26.08
N SER A 69 3.09 -8.64 25.40
CA SER A 69 3.36 -7.40 24.66
C SER A 69 3.74 -6.27 25.62
N VAL A 70 4.85 -5.58 25.33
CA VAL A 70 5.23 -4.33 26.01
C VAL A 70 4.54 -3.11 25.40
N PHE A 71 3.90 -3.28 24.24
CA PHE A 71 3.16 -2.25 23.53
C PHE A 71 1.68 -2.36 23.87
N SER A 72 1.11 -1.23 24.31
CA SER A 72 -0.33 -1.09 24.53
C SER A 72 -1.05 -0.63 23.25
N PRO A 73 -2.39 -0.77 23.19
CA PRO A 73 -3.17 -0.37 22.02
C PRO A 73 -3.14 1.15 21.77
N PRO A 74 -3.69 1.62 20.63
CA PRO A 74 -3.83 3.04 20.35
C PRO A 74 -4.53 3.77 21.51
N ARG A 75 -4.09 4.98 21.81
CA ARG A 75 -4.76 5.86 22.79
C ARG A 75 -5.85 6.71 22.15
N TYR A 76 -5.74 6.89 20.84
CA TYR A 76 -6.62 7.74 20.07
C TYR A 76 -7.06 7.05 18.78
N LEU A 77 -8.30 7.31 18.41
CA LEU A 77 -8.87 6.91 17.13
C LEU A 77 -9.65 8.10 16.57
N ALA A 78 -9.51 8.39 15.28
CA ALA A 78 -10.32 9.38 14.60
C ALA A 78 -11.09 8.77 13.43
N TYR A 79 -12.24 9.35 13.10
CA TYR A 79 -13.06 8.97 11.95
C TYR A 79 -13.68 10.21 11.30
N GLY A 80 -14.04 10.09 10.02
CA GLY A 80 -14.70 11.17 9.27
C GLY A 80 -16.21 11.22 9.48
N ALA A 81 -16.71 12.35 9.98
CA ALA A 81 -18.13 12.70 10.05
C ALA A 81 -18.31 14.13 9.50
N ASN A 82 -19.17 14.97 10.10
CA ASN A 82 -19.18 16.42 9.90
C ASN A 82 -17.88 17.06 10.47
N GLY A 83 -16.76 16.80 9.80
CA GLY A 83 -15.40 16.97 10.30
C GLY A 83 -14.87 15.73 11.06
N PRO A 84 -13.53 15.63 11.25
CA PRO A 84 -12.92 14.54 12.01
C PRO A 84 -13.41 14.55 13.46
N LYS A 85 -13.78 13.37 13.96
CA LYS A 85 -14.12 13.16 15.38
C LYS A 85 -13.07 12.27 16.01
N ILE A 86 -12.57 12.70 17.16
CA ILE A 86 -11.55 11.97 17.92
C ILE A 86 -12.25 11.22 19.07
N LEU A 87 -11.91 9.95 19.20
CA LEU A 87 -12.28 9.06 20.29
C LEU A 87 -11.06 8.83 21.17
N THR A 88 -11.32 8.79 22.46
CA THR A 88 -10.37 8.39 23.50
C THR A 88 -10.95 7.21 24.28
N ASN A 89 -10.08 6.52 25.02
CA ASN A 89 -10.39 5.28 25.71
C ASN A 89 -11.71 5.28 26.52
N ALA A 90 -12.30 4.08 26.62
CA ALA A 90 -13.37 3.67 27.53
C ALA A 90 -14.79 4.19 27.22
N ILE A 91 -15.07 4.57 25.97
CA ILE A 91 -16.43 4.91 25.55
C ILE A 91 -16.77 4.23 24.22
N THR A 92 -17.75 3.34 24.24
CA THR A 92 -18.41 2.87 23.02
C THR A 92 -19.23 4.01 22.42
N ARG A 93 -19.01 4.28 21.14
CA ARG A 93 -19.77 5.29 20.40
C ARG A 93 -20.54 4.60 19.29
N SER A 94 -21.83 4.90 19.22
CA SER A 94 -22.58 4.67 17.98
C SER A 94 -22.07 5.64 16.91
N ILE A 95 -21.84 5.13 15.70
CA ILE A 95 -21.29 5.95 14.60
C ILE A 95 -22.21 5.96 13.38
N THR A 96 -23.48 6.22 13.62
CA THR A 96 -24.48 6.39 12.55
C THR A 96 -24.23 7.61 11.65
N ASN A 97 -23.32 8.50 12.04
CA ASN A 97 -22.98 9.72 11.32
C ASN A 97 -21.61 9.67 10.63
N MET A 98 -20.98 8.49 10.50
CA MET A 98 -19.74 8.34 9.73
C MET A 98 -20.01 8.66 8.27
N GLN A 99 -19.29 9.63 7.72
CA GLN A 99 -19.45 10.10 6.34
C GLN A 99 -18.27 9.75 5.44
N GLU A 100 -17.17 9.29 6.02
CA GLU A 100 -15.99 8.90 5.27
C GLU A 100 -15.58 7.48 5.65
N ARG A 101 -15.03 6.74 4.69
CA ARG A 101 -14.70 5.31 4.85
C ARG A 101 -13.47 4.98 5.70
N TRP A 102 -12.85 5.98 6.32
CA TRP A 102 -11.56 5.82 6.97
C TRP A 102 -11.63 5.97 8.49
N LEU A 103 -10.75 5.25 9.17
CA LEU A 103 -10.36 5.48 10.56
C LEU A 103 -8.85 5.78 10.62
N LEU A 104 -8.44 6.51 11.64
CA LEU A 104 -7.04 6.82 11.94
C LEU A 104 -6.74 6.46 13.39
N ALA A 105 -5.90 5.45 13.62
CA ALA A 105 -5.43 5.09 14.94
C ALA A 105 -4.01 5.62 15.16
N TRP A 106 -3.69 6.14 16.35
CA TRP A 106 -2.31 6.49 16.72
C TRP A 106 -2.05 6.26 18.21
N PHE A 107 -0.77 6.08 18.53
CA PHE A 107 -0.32 5.50 19.79
C PHE A 107 0.34 6.51 20.73
N HIS A 108 0.35 7.80 20.38
CA HIS A 108 0.95 8.83 21.21
C HIS A 108 0.54 8.71 22.69
N GLY A 109 1.54 8.56 23.56
CA GLY A 109 1.36 8.45 25.01
C GLY A 109 0.75 7.12 25.48
N ALA A 110 0.71 6.09 24.63
CA ALA A 110 0.46 4.71 24.99
C ALA A 110 1.76 4.04 25.47
N THR A 111 1.67 3.10 26.41
CA THR A 111 2.81 2.31 26.89
C THR A 111 3.51 1.61 25.75
N GLY A 112 4.85 1.72 25.69
CA GLY A 112 5.71 1.20 24.63
C GLY A 112 5.89 2.15 23.44
N TRP A 113 5.07 3.20 23.34
CA TRP A 113 5.07 4.18 22.24
C TRP A 113 5.57 5.56 22.69
N GLU A 114 6.34 5.63 23.77
CA GLU A 114 6.74 6.90 24.39
C GLU A 114 7.70 7.70 23.50
N LYS A 115 8.52 7.01 22.68
CA LYS A 115 9.57 7.62 21.84
C LYS A 115 9.22 7.72 20.37
N SER A 116 8.23 6.98 19.91
CA SER A 116 7.81 6.98 18.51
C SER A 116 6.33 6.65 18.40
N ASP A 117 5.71 7.14 17.34
CA ASP A 117 4.34 6.81 16.94
C ASP A 117 4.34 6.22 15.52
N CYS A 118 3.29 5.47 15.22
CA CYS A 118 2.99 4.95 13.89
C CYS A 118 1.49 5.11 13.63
N PRO A 119 1.06 6.24 13.05
CA PRO A 119 -0.34 6.41 12.67
C PRO A 119 -0.77 5.37 11.64
N ILE A 120 -1.84 4.64 11.94
CA ILE A 120 -2.40 3.60 11.10
C ILE A 120 -3.69 4.10 10.47
N GLY A 121 -3.70 4.14 9.14
CA GLY A 121 -4.92 4.37 8.36
C GLY A 121 -5.67 3.06 8.14
N ILE A 122 -6.97 3.06 8.42
CA ILE A 122 -7.87 1.93 8.22
C ILE A 122 -8.94 2.36 7.23
N GLN A 123 -9.17 1.59 6.18
CA GLN A 123 -10.19 1.83 5.15
C GLN A 123 -11.25 0.75 5.25
N LEU A 124 -12.52 1.10 5.15
CA LEU A 124 -13.64 0.18 5.35
C LEU A 124 -14.47 0.09 4.05
N GLU A 125 -15.19 -1.01 3.84
CA GLU A 125 -16.25 -1.14 2.82
C GLU A 125 -17.61 -0.65 3.32
N HIS A 126 -17.99 -1.06 4.53
CA HIS A 126 -19.25 -0.71 5.17
C HIS A 126 -19.05 0.16 6.42
N PRO A 127 -19.97 1.08 6.74
CA PRO A 127 -19.92 1.84 7.98
C PRO A 127 -20.20 0.95 9.21
N PRO A 128 -19.37 1.00 10.26
CA PRO A 128 -19.67 0.31 11.50
C PRO A 128 -20.84 0.98 12.21
N ARG A 129 -21.68 0.19 12.88
CA ARG A 129 -22.74 0.67 13.78
C ARG A 129 -22.17 1.27 15.05
N SER A 130 -21.10 0.67 15.57
CA SER A 130 -20.43 1.12 16.78
C SER A 130 -18.91 0.97 16.68
N ILE A 131 -18.19 1.82 17.40
CA ILE A 131 -16.76 1.66 17.65
C ILE A 131 -16.49 1.81 19.14
N THR A 132 -15.65 0.93 19.66
CA THR A 132 -15.09 1.00 21.00
C THR A 132 -13.57 1.11 20.90
N LEU A 133 -12.99 2.05 21.63
CA LEU A 133 -11.56 2.11 21.88
C LEU A 133 -11.35 1.97 23.39
N ASP A 134 -10.62 0.96 23.82
CA ASP A 134 -10.32 0.72 25.23
C ASP A 134 -8.99 -0.04 25.42
N ALA A 135 -8.73 -0.53 26.64
CA ALA A 135 -7.51 -1.27 26.95
C ALA A 135 -7.38 -2.61 26.20
N GLN A 136 -8.46 -3.12 25.59
CA GLN A 136 -8.50 -4.32 24.77
C GLN A 136 -8.36 -4.02 23.27
N GLY A 137 -8.09 -2.76 22.90
CA GLY A 137 -7.86 -2.33 21.53
C GLY A 137 -9.04 -1.61 20.91
N VAL A 138 -9.15 -1.72 19.58
CA VAL A 138 -10.25 -1.17 18.80
C VAL A 138 -11.21 -2.29 18.46
N ARG A 139 -12.49 -2.10 18.78
CA ARG A 139 -13.58 -2.99 18.34
C ARG A 139 -14.52 -2.23 17.42
N LEU A 140 -14.76 -2.80 16.24
CA LEU A 140 -15.72 -2.33 15.25
C LEU A 140 -16.87 -3.32 15.19
N GLU A 141 -18.11 -2.85 15.30
CA GLU A 141 -19.31 -3.68 15.10
C GLU A 141 -20.09 -3.19 13.89
N PHE A 142 -20.43 -4.09 12.99
CA PHE A 142 -21.13 -3.84 11.75
C PHE A 142 -22.57 -4.36 11.81
N GLY A 143 -23.45 -3.80 10.98
CA GLY A 143 -24.81 -4.32 10.89
C GLY A 143 -24.91 -5.66 10.19
N GLU A 144 -24.06 -5.81 9.18
CA GLU A 144 -23.85 -7.01 8.39
C GLU A 144 -22.40 -7.44 8.54
N THR A 145 -21.84 -8.07 7.52
CA THR A 145 -20.42 -8.42 7.49
C THR A 145 -19.56 -7.16 7.38
N ALA A 146 -18.33 -7.21 7.87
CA ALA A 146 -17.37 -6.13 7.68
C ALA A 146 -16.93 -5.97 6.21
N GLY A 147 -17.05 -7.03 5.41
CA GLY A 147 -16.69 -7.03 4.00
C GLY A 147 -15.18 -6.86 3.83
N TYR A 148 -14.79 -6.10 2.83
CA TYR A 148 -13.42 -5.69 2.57
C TYR A 148 -13.02 -4.49 3.43
N TRP A 149 -11.80 -4.55 3.92
CA TRP A 149 -11.19 -3.43 4.63
C TRP A 149 -9.68 -3.43 4.39
N GLY A 150 -9.00 -2.32 4.67
CA GLY A 150 -7.58 -2.16 4.40
C GLY A 150 -6.88 -1.49 5.57
N MET A 151 -5.61 -1.84 5.79
CA MET A 151 -4.75 -1.14 6.75
C MET A 151 -3.44 -0.73 6.12
N MET A 152 -2.91 0.42 6.52
CA MET A 152 -1.54 0.83 6.20
C MET A 152 -0.96 1.71 7.30
N ALA A 153 0.36 1.66 7.49
CA ALA A 153 1.05 2.72 8.21
C ALA A 153 1.05 3.97 7.33
N LEU A 154 0.44 5.06 7.80
CA LEU A 154 0.16 6.23 6.97
C LEU A 154 1.42 6.92 6.43
N TYR A 155 2.54 6.73 7.13
CA TYR A 155 3.88 7.24 6.78
C TYR A 155 4.89 6.12 6.47
N GLY A 156 4.39 4.91 6.20
CA GLY A 156 5.22 3.78 5.80
C GLY A 156 6.09 3.26 6.94
N VAL A 157 7.40 3.15 6.72
CA VAL A 157 8.36 2.62 7.71
C VAL A 157 8.93 3.66 8.68
N GLN A 158 8.59 4.93 8.48
CA GLN A 158 9.17 6.03 9.24
C GLN A 158 8.49 6.18 10.62
N PRO A 159 9.18 5.92 11.75
CA PRO A 159 8.66 6.26 13.06
C PRO A 159 8.55 7.77 13.20
N LEU A 160 7.42 8.24 13.74
CA LEU A 160 7.22 9.66 14.00
C LEU A 160 7.60 10.00 15.43
N PRO A 161 8.35 11.08 15.68
CA PRO A 161 8.66 11.49 17.05
C PRO A 161 7.39 11.89 17.79
N THR A 162 7.38 11.67 19.11
CA THR A 162 6.26 12.00 20.01
C THR A 162 6.41 13.33 20.71
N SER A 163 7.55 14.00 20.56
CA SER A 163 7.79 15.35 21.07
C SER A 163 8.96 16.00 20.33
N VAL A 164 9.15 17.31 20.55
CA VAL A 164 10.34 18.04 20.06
C VAL A 164 11.62 17.46 20.67
N ALA A 165 11.61 17.12 21.96
CA ALA A 165 12.77 16.56 22.64
C ALA A 165 13.17 15.18 22.07
N GLU A 166 12.20 14.33 21.77
CA GLU A 166 12.44 13.04 21.13
C GLU A 166 12.99 13.20 19.71
N ALA A 167 12.47 14.15 18.93
CA ALA A 167 13.02 14.42 17.60
C ALA A 167 14.48 14.86 17.63
N VAL A 168 14.85 15.72 18.59
CA VAL A 168 16.24 16.14 18.83
C VAL A 168 17.08 14.95 19.30
N GLY A 169 16.58 14.13 20.22
CA GLY A 169 17.25 12.94 20.73
C GLY A 169 17.49 11.87 19.65
N GLN A 170 16.65 11.82 18.62
CA GLN A 170 16.80 10.95 17.45
C GLN A 170 17.75 11.55 16.39
N GLY A 171 18.29 12.75 16.60
CA GLY A 171 19.21 13.40 15.67
C GLY A 171 18.54 13.91 14.38
N ILE A 172 17.21 14.07 14.37
CA ILE A 172 16.47 14.54 13.19
C ILE A 172 16.84 16.01 12.95
N PRO A 173 17.38 16.37 11.77
CA PRO A 173 17.71 17.75 11.44
C PRO A 173 16.49 18.67 11.55
N ARG A 174 16.69 19.92 12.01
CA ARG A 174 15.60 20.88 12.25
C ARG A 174 14.72 21.10 11.01
N ASP A 175 15.29 21.11 9.81
CA ASP A 175 14.54 21.32 8.57
C ASP A 175 13.77 20.08 8.09
N GLU A 176 14.21 18.89 8.49
CA GLU A 176 13.45 17.66 8.29
C GLU A 176 12.32 17.56 9.30
N PHE A 177 12.59 17.86 10.58
CA PHE A 177 11.59 17.88 11.63
C PHE A 177 10.39 18.78 11.34
N LYS A 178 10.61 19.95 10.70
CA LYS A 178 9.53 20.86 10.27
C LYS A 178 8.56 20.23 9.26
N LYS A 179 9.00 19.21 8.52
CA LYS A 179 8.20 18.51 7.51
C LYS A 179 7.46 17.31 8.10
N LEU A 180 7.84 16.87 9.30
CA LEU A 180 7.21 15.73 9.95
C LEU A 180 5.86 16.12 10.58
N PRO A 181 4.89 15.20 10.58
CA PRO A 181 3.65 15.40 11.30
C PRO A 181 3.89 15.45 12.81
N ARG A 182 3.27 16.43 13.47
CA ARG A 182 3.31 16.58 14.92
C ARG A 182 2.21 15.77 15.58
N VAL A 183 2.37 14.45 15.60
CA VAL A 183 1.35 13.50 16.09
C VAL A 183 0.89 13.76 17.52
N TRP A 184 1.74 14.35 18.36
CA TRP A 184 1.39 14.74 19.74
C TRP A 184 0.39 15.90 19.82
N GLU A 185 0.22 16.69 18.75
CA GLU A 185 -0.77 17.76 18.67
C GLU A 185 -2.14 17.23 18.21
N TRP A 186 -2.21 15.99 17.70
CA TRP A 186 -3.43 15.46 17.07
C TRP A 186 -4.53 15.10 18.07
N ALA A 187 -4.20 14.99 19.36
CA ALA A 187 -5.18 14.76 20.42
C ALA A 187 -6.27 15.86 20.47
N SER A 188 -5.93 17.09 20.05
CA SER A 188 -6.88 18.20 19.97
C SER A 188 -7.59 18.29 18.62
N ALA A 189 -6.85 18.13 17.52
CA ALA A 189 -7.39 18.16 16.17
C ALA A 189 -6.45 17.46 15.19
N VAL A 190 -6.99 16.60 14.33
CA VAL A 190 -6.23 15.98 13.25
C VAL A 190 -6.00 17.00 12.12
N PRO A 191 -4.75 17.32 11.75
CA PRO A 191 -4.46 18.31 10.71
C PRO A 191 -4.93 17.87 9.32
N ARG A 192 -4.96 18.81 8.37
CA ARG A 192 -5.40 18.54 6.98
C ARG A 192 -4.55 17.48 6.25
N ASP A 193 -3.24 17.46 6.48
CA ASP A 193 -2.32 16.56 5.76
C ASP A 193 -2.66 15.07 5.94
N PRO A 194 -2.71 14.51 7.18
CA PRO A 194 -3.09 13.11 7.38
C PRO A 194 -4.49 12.79 6.84
N LEU A 195 -5.45 13.72 6.93
CA LEU A 195 -6.80 13.52 6.38
C LEU A 195 -6.78 13.43 4.85
N THR A 196 -5.96 14.25 4.20
CA THR A 196 -5.80 14.21 2.74
C THR A 196 -5.19 12.88 2.31
N ARG A 197 -4.19 12.38 3.04
CA ARG A 197 -3.61 11.04 2.81
C ARG A 197 -4.64 9.94 3.01
N LEU A 198 -5.43 9.97 4.08
CA LEU A 198 -6.46 8.98 4.36
C LEU A 198 -7.52 8.92 3.26
N ARG A 199 -7.98 10.06 2.75
CA ARG A 199 -8.94 10.13 1.64
C ARG A 199 -8.33 9.64 0.32
N TYR A 200 -7.08 10.01 0.07
CA TYR A 200 -6.34 9.52 -1.10
C TYR A 200 -6.24 7.99 -1.08
N TRP A 201 -5.78 7.42 0.04
CA TRP A 201 -5.64 5.98 0.19
C TRP A 201 -6.98 5.25 0.31
N GLY A 202 -8.04 5.89 0.81
CA GLY A 202 -9.40 5.35 0.76
C GLY A 202 -9.96 5.27 -0.67
N SER A 203 -9.61 6.23 -1.52
CA SER A 203 -9.93 6.18 -2.95
C SER A 203 -9.14 5.07 -3.65
N ALA A 204 -7.85 4.96 -3.34
CA ALA A 204 -6.94 3.94 -3.84
C ALA A 204 -7.35 2.53 -3.43
N PHE A 205 -7.78 2.35 -2.18
CA PHE A 205 -8.24 1.07 -1.64
C PHE A 205 -9.37 0.45 -2.48
N SER A 206 -10.25 1.28 -3.05
CA SER A 206 -11.36 0.83 -3.91
C SER A 206 -10.89 0.01 -5.12
N ARG A 207 -9.63 0.18 -5.53
CA ARG A 207 -8.98 -0.63 -6.56
C ARG A 207 -7.67 -1.12 -6.00
N PHE A 208 -7.61 -2.36 -5.54
CA PHE A 208 -6.40 -2.93 -4.96
C PHE A 208 -5.56 -3.66 -6.02
N PRO A 209 -4.30 -3.24 -6.30
CA PRO A 209 -3.48 -3.89 -7.32
C PRO A 209 -2.89 -5.16 -6.74
N TYR A 210 -3.04 -6.29 -7.42
CA TYR A 210 -2.51 -7.58 -6.91
C TYR A 210 -1.62 -8.31 -7.92
N GLN A 211 -1.57 -7.91 -9.18
CA GLN A 211 -0.71 -8.50 -10.18
C GLN A 211 -0.15 -7.43 -11.10
N ALA A 212 1.08 -7.62 -11.56
CA ALA A 212 1.74 -6.73 -12.50
C ALA A 212 2.24 -7.53 -13.70
N TRP A 213 2.16 -6.90 -14.85
CA TRP A 213 2.52 -7.43 -16.15
C TRP A 213 3.44 -6.44 -16.84
N ARG A 214 4.35 -6.97 -17.66
CA ARG A 214 5.23 -6.16 -18.51
C ARG A 214 5.24 -6.68 -19.93
N TYR A 215 5.40 -5.76 -20.88
CA TYR A 215 5.62 -6.03 -22.30
C TYR A 215 6.82 -5.22 -22.76
N VAL A 216 7.78 -5.87 -23.40
CA VAL A 216 9.00 -5.22 -23.91
C VAL A 216 8.88 -5.12 -25.43
N GLU A 217 8.96 -3.89 -25.93
CA GLU A 217 8.98 -3.57 -27.35
C GLU A 217 10.35 -2.97 -27.71
N PRO A 218 11.21 -3.71 -28.43
CA PRO A 218 12.46 -3.17 -28.95
C PRO A 218 12.19 -2.00 -29.90
N VAL A 219 12.98 -0.92 -29.82
CA VAL A 219 12.81 0.23 -30.73
C VAL A 219 13.40 -0.12 -32.11
N GLU A 220 12.57 -0.12 -33.15
CA GLU A 220 13.01 -0.37 -34.52
C GLU A 220 14.06 0.66 -34.97
N GLY A 221 15.17 0.16 -35.56
CA GLY A 221 16.27 1.02 -36.02
C GLY A 221 17.08 1.71 -34.91
N GLY A 222 16.76 1.46 -33.64
CA GLY A 222 17.53 1.94 -32.48
C GLY A 222 18.82 1.15 -32.26
N ALA A 223 19.74 1.72 -31.48
CA ALA A 223 20.84 0.93 -30.92
C ALA A 223 20.26 -0.26 -30.15
N HIS A 224 20.97 -1.41 -30.11
CA HIS A 224 20.57 -2.66 -29.43
C HIS A 224 20.23 -2.55 -27.92
N ASP A 225 20.24 -1.32 -27.39
CA ASP A 225 20.14 -0.97 -25.99
C ASP A 225 18.97 0.01 -25.70
N ALA A 226 17.97 0.07 -26.61
CA ALA A 226 16.77 0.89 -26.46
C ALA A 226 15.47 0.07 -26.56
N ALA A 227 14.52 0.35 -25.68
CA ALA A 227 13.22 -0.33 -25.61
C ALA A 227 12.11 0.59 -25.10
N SER A 228 10.88 0.35 -25.53
CA SER A 228 9.66 0.78 -24.84
C SER A 228 9.15 -0.38 -24.00
N ILE A 229 8.91 -0.14 -22.72
CA ILE A 229 8.47 -1.17 -21.78
C ILE A 229 7.15 -0.74 -21.18
N HIS A 230 6.10 -1.50 -21.44
CA HIS A 230 4.75 -1.21 -20.99
C HIS A 230 4.43 -2.05 -19.77
N PHE A 231 3.86 -1.40 -18.76
CA PHE A 231 3.43 -2.02 -17.52
C PHE A 231 1.92 -1.95 -17.40
N GLN A 232 1.32 -3.04 -16.93
CA GLN A 232 -0.10 -3.15 -16.65
C GLN A 232 -0.34 -3.89 -15.34
N PHE A 233 -1.47 -3.62 -14.70
CA PHE A 233 -1.83 -4.18 -13.41
C PHE A 233 -3.21 -4.80 -13.43
N ASP A 234 -3.38 -5.91 -12.73
CA ASP A 234 -4.70 -6.44 -12.38
C ASP A 234 -5.13 -5.91 -11.02
N TRP A 235 -6.41 -5.61 -10.93
CA TRP A 235 -7.01 -4.89 -9.82
C TRP A 235 -8.19 -5.66 -9.28
N MET A 236 -8.28 -5.78 -7.96
CA MET A 236 -9.51 -6.18 -7.29
C MET A 236 -10.30 -4.92 -6.97
N SER A 237 -11.58 -4.90 -7.33
CA SER A 237 -12.48 -3.82 -6.93
C SER A 237 -13.04 -4.16 -5.55
N ALA A 238 -12.68 -3.38 -4.53
CA ALA A 238 -13.32 -3.46 -3.23
C ALA A 238 -14.60 -2.62 -3.29
N PRO A 239 -15.79 -3.19 -2.98
CA PRO A 239 -17.00 -2.39 -2.88
C PRO A 239 -16.86 -1.29 -1.81
N CYS A 240 -17.78 -0.34 -1.85
CA CYS A 240 -17.74 0.83 -1.00
C CYS A 240 -19.15 1.40 -0.85
N ASP A 241 -19.67 1.43 0.37
CA ASP A 241 -20.98 2.02 0.67
C ASP A 241 -20.95 3.55 0.72
N TRP A 242 -19.76 4.15 0.69
CA TRP A 242 -19.58 5.60 0.66
C TRP A 242 -19.43 6.14 -0.77
N GLU A 243 -19.78 7.40 -0.95
CA GLU A 243 -19.55 8.16 -2.19
C GLU A 243 -18.06 8.54 -2.34
N VAL A 244 -17.23 7.55 -2.66
CA VAL A 244 -15.80 7.74 -2.91
C VAL A 244 -15.51 7.48 -4.38
N THR A 245 -14.84 8.42 -5.04
CA THR A 245 -14.37 8.22 -6.42
C THR A 245 -13.23 7.20 -6.41
N PRO A 246 -13.37 6.04 -7.08
CA PRO A 246 -12.30 5.06 -7.15
C PRO A 246 -11.06 5.65 -7.82
N TRP A 247 -9.88 5.35 -7.28
CA TRP A 247 -8.62 5.85 -7.81
C TRP A 247 -7.66 4.69 -8.10
N SER A 248 -7.19 4.58 -9.34
CA SER A 248 -6.16 3.60 -9.70
C SER A 248 -4.77 4.18 -9.51
N GLN A 249 -3.81 3.36 -9.08
CA GLN A 249 -2.40 3.77 -8.94
C GLN A 249 -1.48 2.75 -9.59
N ALA A 250 -0.85 3.06 -10.72
CA ALA A 250 0.12 2.14 -11.27
C ALA A 250 1.47 2.29 -10.51
N PRO A 251 1.84 1.40 -9.56
CA PRO A 251 3.06 1.57 -8.78
C PRO A 251 4.30 1.43 -9.67
N LEU A 252 5.42 1.99 -9.23
CA LEU A 252 6.73 1.73 -9.80
C LEU A 252 7.52 0.81 -8.88
N SER A 253 8.26 -0.14 -9.46
CA SER A 253 9.24 -0.88 -8.67
C SER A 253 10.29 0.10 -8.14
N THR A 254 10.80 -0.15 -6.94
CA THR A 254 11.79 0.74 -6.33
C THR A 254 13.07 0.90 -7.18
N PRO A 255 13.62 -0.18 -7.80
CA PRO A 255 14.74 -0.03 -8.71
C PRO A 255 14.43 0.87 -9.91
N LEU A 256 13.25 0.73 -10.52
CA LEU A 256 12.84 1.57 -11.65
C LEU A 256 12.62 3.03 -11.25
N ALA A 257 11.95 3.27 -10.13
CA ALA A 257 11.74 4.61 -9.60
C ALA A 257 13.08 5.31 -9.34
N ARG A 258 14.03 4.63 -8.68
CA ARG A 258 15.38 5.15 -8.41
C ARG A 258 16.14 5.45 -9.70
N ALA A 259 16.15 4.50 -10.64
CA ALA A 259 16.86 4.66 -11.90
C ALA A 259 16.27 5.80 -12.74
N SER A 260 14.94 5.96 -12.79
CA SER A 260 14.29 7.04 -13.54
C SER A 260 14.67 8.44 -13.03
N ARG A 261 14.93 8.57 -11.74
CA ARG A 261 15.39 9.83 -11.13
C ARG A 261 16.88 10.08 -11.29
N GLN A 262 17.69 9.03 -11.23
CA GLN A 262 19.14 9.14 -11.39
C GLN A 262 19.55 9.34 -12.85
N PHE A 263 18.81 8.74 -13.79
CA PHE A 263 19.09 8.76 -15.23
C PHE A 263 17.88 9.26 -16.04
N PRO A 264 17.42 10.51 -15.83
CA PRO A 264 16.18 11.03 -16.43
C PRO A 264 16.24 11.15 -17.97
N HIS A 265 17.43 11.17 -18.55
CA HIS A 265 17.61 11.13 -20.01
C HIS A 265 17.57 9.70 -20.58
N SER A 266 17.89 8.70 -19.76
CA SER A 266 17.92 7.29 -20.15
C SER A 266 16.60 6.58 -19.90
N ILE A 267 15.81 7.01 -18.91
CA ILE A 267 14.51 6.43 -18.58
C ILE A 267 13.48 7.55 -18.55
N ARG A 268 12.52 7.52 -19.47
CA ARG A 268 11.39 8.44 -19.51
C ARG A 268 10.10 7.68 -19.28
N LEU A 269 9.39 8.06 -18.22
CA LEU A 269 8.10 7.49 -17.86
C LEU A 269 6.97 8.26 -18.53
N SER A 270 5.98 7.53 -19.04
CA SER A 270 4.75 8.08 -19.60
C SER A 270 3.54 7.27 -19.13
N PRO A 271 2.61 7.86 -18.35
CA PRO A 271 2.68 9.20 -17.75
C PRO A 271 3.79 9.37 -16.69
N VAL A 272 3.97 10.60 -16.21
CA VAL A 272 4.94 10.93 -15.15
C VAL A 272 4.52 10.29 -13.82
N ALA A 273 5.49 9.72 -13.10
CA ALA A 273 5.31 9.19 -11.76
C ALA A 273 5.55 10.25 -10.68
N TYR A 274 4.87 10.11 -9.55
CA TYR A 274 4.96 11.02 -8.41
C TYR A 274 5.39 10.29 -7.14
N ASP A 275 6.06 11.00 -6.26
CA ASP A 275 6.38 10.52 -4.91
C ASP A 275 5.09 10.47 -4.08
N MET A 276 4.73 9.28 -3.62
CA MET A 276 3.52 9.03 -2.85
C MET A 276 3.66 9.43 -1.37
N GLN A 277 4.85 9.90 -0.97
CA GLN A 277 5.20 10.30 0.38
C GLN A 277 4.94 9.20 1.41
N VAL A 278 5.13 7.94 1.00
CA VAL A 278 5.11 6.76 1.86
C VAL A 278 6.52 6.18 1.85
N ALA A 279 7.17 6.20 3.01
CA ALA A 279 8.51 5.65 3.15
C ALA A 279 8.46 4.12 3.10
N THR A 280 9.25 3.50 2.22
CA THR A 280 9.48 2.05 2.22
C THR A 280 10.94 1.77 2.59
N PRO A 281 11.30 0.51 2.93
CA PRO A 281 12.69 0.18 3.21
C PRO A 281 13.66 0.44 2.08
N SER A 282 13.15 0.46 0.84
CA SER A 282 13.97 0.64 -0.34
C SER A 282 13.98 2.10 -0.84
N GLY A 283 13.27 3.01 -0.16
CA GLY A 283 13.09 4.41 -0.54
C GLY A 283 11.61 4.81 -0.60
N PRO A 284 11.28 6.04 -1.03
CA PRO A 284 9.89 6.45 -1.15
C PRO A 284 9.15 5.65 -2.22
N LEU A 285 7.86 5.38 -1.98
CA LEU A 285 6.97 4.78 -2.96
C LEU A 285 6.67 5.76 -4.08
N PHE A 286 6.80 5.32 -5.34
CA PHE A 286 6.40 6.09 -6.52
C PHE A 286 5.27 5.38 -7.25
N ALA A 287 4.35 6.17 -7.82
CA ALA A 287 3.28 5.64 -8.67
C ALA A 287 2.86 6.65 -9.75
N VAL A 288 2.25 6.14 -10.82
CA VAL A 288 1.46 6.95 -11.75
C VAL A 288 0.01 6.97 -11.26
N GLY A 289 -0.46 8.15 -10.87
CA GLY A 289 -1.82 8.36 -10.36
C GLY A 289 -2.89 8.28 -11.45
N ASN A 290 -4.07 7.76 -11.08
CA ASN A 290 -5.24 7.58 -11.93
C ASN A 290 -4.96 6.87 -13.26
N SER A 291 -4.08 5.88 -13.22
CA SER A 291 -3.74 5.08 -14.40
C SER A 291 -3.73 3.60 -14.07
N LEU A 292 -4.15 2.80 -15.04
CA LEU A 292 -4.06 1.34 -14.99
C LEU A 292 -2.73 0.82 -15.55
N THR A 293 -2.00 1.67 -16.27
CA THR A 293 -0.77 1.32 -17.00
C THR A 293 0.23 2.47 -17.01
N TYR A 294 1.48 2.19 -17.32
CA TYR A 294 2.43 3.20 -17.79
C TYR A 294 3.45 2.57 -18.73
N SER A 295 4.20 3.41 -19.42
CA SER A 295 5.30 3.00 -20.28
C SER A 295 6.60 3.64 -19.79
N ALA A 296 7.70 2.90 -19.89
CA ALA A 296 9.05 3.39 -19.68
C ALA A 296 9.82 3.29 -21.00
N HIS A 297 10.23 4.43 -21.54
CA HIS A 297 11.15 4.47 -22.67
C HIS A 297 12.56 4.47 -22.15
N VAL A 298 13.33 3.47 -22.54
CA VAL A 298 14.69 3.22 -22.04
C VAL A 298 15.68 3.35 -23.18
N THR A 299 16.78 4.06 -22.93
CA THR A 299 17.96 4.11 -23.81
C THR A 299 19.21 3.89 -22.98
N GLY A 300 20.12 3.04 -23.45
CA GLY A 300 21.31 2.70 -22.68
C GLY A 300 21.00 1.70 -21.56
N LEU A 301 20.11 0.71 -21.80
CA LEU A 301 19.71 -0.27 -20.79
C LEU A 301 20.93 -0.92 -20.11
N SER A 302 22.00 -1.22 -20.84
CA SER A 302 23.24 -1.81 -20.32
C SER A 302 23.91 -0.98 -19.23
N LEU A 303 23.69 0.34 -19.22
CA LEU A 303 24.23 1.29 -18.25
C LEU A 303 23.40 1.39 -16.96
N LEU A 304 22.20 0.80 -16.95
CA LEU A 304 21.32 0.86 -15.78
C LEU A 304 21.77 -0.11 -14.67
N PRO A 305 21.50 0.23 -13.39
CA PRO A 305 21.72 -0.69 -12.28
C PRO A 305 21.01 -2.03 -12.49
N THR A 306 21.61 -3.13 -12.03
CA THR A 306 21.09 -4.49 -12.26
C THR A 306 19.63 -4.68 -11.87
N GLY A 307 19.17 -4.17 -10.72
CA GLY A 307 17.76 -4.29 -10.32
C GLY A 307 16.79 -3.53 -11.23
N ALA A 308 17.22 -2.39 -11.79
CA ALA A 308 16.40 -1.64 -12.76
C ALA A 308 16.35 -2.39 -14.10
N ARG A 309 17.50 -2.91 -14.56
CA ARG A 309 17.55 -3.79 -15.74
C ARG A 309 16.65 -5.01 -15.56
N GLN A 310 16.72 -5.69 -14.41
CA GLN A 310 15.87 -6.85 -14.12
C GLN A 310 14.37 -6.51 -14.05
N THR A 311 13.98 -5.38 -13.48
CA THR A 311 12.56 -4.95 -13.57
C THR A 311 12.14 -4.78 -15.03
N LEU A 312 13.01 -4.17 -15.84
CA LEU A 312 12.72 -3.79 -17.22
C LEU A 312 12.73 -4.99 -18.18
N THR A 313 13.74 -5.86 -18.11
CA THR A 313 13.96 -7.01 -19.01
C THR A 313 13.72 -8.37 -18.37
N GLY A 314 13.59 -8.46 -17.04
CA GLY A 314 13.52 -9.72 -16.28
C GLY A 314 14.91 -10.32 -16.07
N ALA A 315 14.98 -11.65 -16.00
CA ALA A 315 16.26 -12.38 -15.94
C ALA A 315 17.05 -12.37 -17.27
N GLU A 316 16.50 -11.77 -18.32
CA GLU A 316 17.12 -11.73 -19.64
C GLU A 316 18.23 -10.67 -19.68
N SER A 317 19.40 -11.10 -20.16
CA SER A 317 20.62 -10.28 -20.23
C SER A 317 20.60 -9.21 -21.33
N SER A 318 19.63 -9.23 -22.25
CA SER A 318 19.49 -8.23 -23.31
C SER A 318 18.04 -8.06 -23.78
N VAL A 319 17.69 -6.85 -24.25
CA VAL A 319 16.40 -6.54 -24.90
C VAL A 319 16.19 -7.34 -26.18
N ALA A 320 17.27 -7.60 -26.93
CA ALA A 320 17.19 -8.31 -28.21
C ALA A 320 16.72 -9.77 -28.07
N ALA A 321 16.87 -10.36 -26.88
CA ALA A 321 16.37 -11.69 -26.55
C ALA A 321 14.89 -11.69 -26.12
N ALA A 322 14.34 -10.53 -25.77
CA ALA A 322 12.97 -10.41 -25.29
C ALA A 322 12.00 -10.56 -26.46
N GLN A 323 11.27 -11.67 -26.49
CA GLN A 323 10.14 -11.80 -27.39
C GLN A 323 9.02 -10.84 -26.96
N PRO A 324 8.36 -10.16 -27.92
CA PRO A 324 7.29 -9.20 -27.65
C PRO A 324 6.03 -9.91 -27.13
N SER A 325 6.02 -10.23 -25.84
CA SER A 325 4.91 -10.87 -25.16
C SER A 325 4.72 -10.32 -23.75
N TRP A 326 3.48 -10.32 -23.28
CA TRP A 326 3.17 -9.98 -21.90
C TRP A 326 3.70 -11.06 -20.96
N ARG A 327 4.48 -10.66 -19.97
CA ARG A 327 5.03 -11.55 -18.95
C ARG A 327 4.68 -11.02 -17.56
N PRO A 328 4.43 -11.90 -16.58
CA PRO A 328 4.33 -11.47 -15.19
C PRO A 328 5.59 -10.69 -14.79
N CYS A 329 5.38 -9.55 -14.13
CA CYS A 329 6.45 -8.70 -13.63
C CYS A 329 6.52 -8.81 -12.12
N ARG A 330 7.72 -9.00 -11.57
CA ARG A 330 7.97 -8.94 -10.14
C ARG A 330 8.46 -7.54 -9.76
N PHE A 331 7.90 -6.95 -8.72
CA PHE A 331 8.24 -5.59 -8.28
C PHE A 331 9.34 -5.55 -7.22
N VAL A 332 9.63 -6.69 -6.60
CA VAL A 332 10.73 -6.86 -5.64
C VAL A 332 11.78 -7.75 -6.27
N ASP A 333 12.80 -7.14 -6.88
CA ASP A 333 14.02 -7.82 -7.31
C ASP A 333 15.19 -7.23 -6.54
N LEU A 334 15.60 -7.99 -5.53
CA LEU A 334 16.95 -8.34 -5.11
C LEU A 334 16.74 -9.23 -3.88
N GLU A 335 17.41 -10.38 -3.82
CA GLU A 335 17.34 -11.33 -2.69
C GLU A 335 17.48 -10.58 -1.35
N GLY A 336 16.38 -10.42 -0.61
CA GLY A 336 16.34 -9.71 0.68
C GLY A 336 15.77 -8.29 0.68
N ALA A 337 15.30 -7.73 -0.44
CA ALA A 337 14.59 -6.45 -0.42
C ALA A 337 13.28 -6.57 0.39
N ALA A 338 13.11 -5.69 1.38
CA ALA A 338 11.94 -5.68 2.24
C ALA A 338 10.68 -5.21 1.49
N PRO A 339 9.48 -5.71 1.86
CA PRO A 339 8.24 -5.45 1.14
C PRO A 339 7.88 -3.97 1.09
N ILE A 340 7.09 -3.58 0.08
CA ILE A 340 6.54 -2.21 -0.01
C ILE A 340 5.59 -1.93 1.16
N SER A 341 4.76 -2.92 1.53
CA SER A 341 3.93 -2.82 2.72
C SER A 341 4.79 -2.82 3.98
N SER A 342 4.73 -1.74 4.74
CA SER A 342 5.31 -1.69 6.09
C SER A 342 4.43 -2.40 7.12
N LEU A 343 3.25 -2.90 6.75
CA LEU A 343 2.42 -3.73 7.62
C LEU A 343 2.40 -5.18 7.17
N ARG A 344 2.35 -6.10 8.14
CA ARG A 344 2.05 -7.51 7.89
C ARG A 344 1.20 -8.15 8.96
N VAL A 345 0.64 -9.29 8.59
CA VAL A 345 -0.01 -10.22 9.51
C VAL A 345 0.92 -11.41 9.69
N ALA A 346 1.43 -11.60 10.90
CA ALA A 346 2.28 -12.75 11.21
C ALA A 346 1.44 -14.02 11.34
N GLU A 347 1.87 -15.07 10.64
CA GLU A 347 1.09 -16.29 10.34
C GLU A 347 0.58 -17.03 11.59
N ALA A 348 1.39 -17.11 12.65
CA ALA A 348 1.10 -17.98 13.79
C ALA A 348 0.06 -17.42 14.77
N ALA A 349 -0.31 -16.14 14.68
CA ALA A 349 -1.02 -15.47 15.78
C ALA A 349 -2.01 -14.36 15.38
N MET A 350 -2.36 -14.21 14.10
CA MET A 350 -3.17 -13.06 13.65
C MET A 350 -2.57 -11.73 14.15
N ARG A 351 -1.23 -11.67 14.26
CA ARG A 351 -0.55 -10.54 14.89
C ARG A 351 -0.22 -9.51 13.83
N LEU A 352 -0.71 -8.28 14.03
CA LEU A 352 -0.37 -7.14 13.21
C LEU A 352 1.02 -6.67 13.59
N GLU A 353 1.91 -6.58 12.61
CA GLU A 353 3.28 -6.10 12.79
C GLU A 353 3.56 -4.96 11.82
N TRP A 354 4.30 -3.97 12.32
CA TRP A 354 4.77 -2.83 11.55
C TRP A 354 6.28 -2.85 11.43
N LEU A 355 6.77 -2.65 10.21
CA LEU A 355 8.19 -2.49 9.90
C LEU A 355 8.62 -1.05 10.20
N SER A 356 9.36 -0.87 11.28
CA SER A 356 9.95 0.40 11.69
C SER A 356 11.38 0.50 11.20
N MET A 357 11.77 1.69 10.72
CA MET A 357 13.14 1.99 10.32
C MET A 357 13.69 3.22 11.03
N ARG A 358 14.80 3.05 11.75
CA ARG A 358 15.53 4.11 12.45
C ARG A 358 16.97 4.12 12.00
N GLY A 359 17.30 5.01 11.07
CA GLY A 359 18.60 4.99 10.39
C GLY A 359 18.73 3.72 9.55
N ASP A 360 19.73 2.90 9.86
CA ASP A 360 20.00 1.60 9.23
C ASP A 360 19.30 0.42 9.92
N ARG A 361 18.77 0.62 11.13
CA ARG A 361 18.07 -0.43 11.88
C ARG A 361 16.65 -0.60 11.37
N VAL A 362 16.32 -1.85 11.01
CA VAL A 362 15.00 -2.29 10.58
C VAL A 362 14.46 -3.29 11.60
N GLU A 363 13.24 -3.08 12.10
CA GLU A 363 12.62 -3.98 13.08
C GLU A 363 11.11 -4.14 12.86
N TRP A 364 10.59 -5.34 13.10
CA TRP A 364 9.15 -5.58 13.15
C TRP A 364 8.65 -5.33 14.58
N ILE A 365 7.75 -4.37 14.73
CA ILE A 365 7.11 -4.01 15.99
C ILE A 365 5.69 -4.56 15.99
N SER A 366 5.33 -5.29 17.05
CA SER A 366 3.95 -5.76 17.23
C SER A 366 3.02 -4.58 17.49
N LEU A 367 1.95 -4.48 16.69
CA LEU A 367 0.83 -3.56 16.92
C LEU A 367 -0.27 -4.21 17.79
N GLY A 368 -0.12 -5.49 18.11
CA GLY A 368 -1.14 -6.30 18.77
C GLY A 368 -1.74 -7.35 17.85
N GLU A 369 -2.66 -8.14 18.39
CA GLU A 369 -3.42 -9.15 17.67
C GLU A 369 -4.64 -8.52 16.98
N MET A 370 -5.11 -9.19 15.93
CA MET A 370 -6.39 -8.90 15.31
C MET A 370 -7.32 -10.10 15.38
N ASP A 371 -8.61 -9.84 15.42
CA ASP A 371 -9.65 -10.83 15.29
C ASP A 371 -10.65 -10.33 14.24
N ALA A 372 -10.74 -11.07 13.14
CA ALA A 372 -11.65 -10.81 12.04
C ALA A 372 -12.87 -11.75 12.07
N GLY A 373 -13.28 -12.17 13.27
CA GLY A 373 -14.40 -13.05 13.60
C GLY A 373 -14.17 -14.53 13.34
N GLN A 374 -12.98 -15.00 13.69
CA GLN A 374 -12.69 -16.44 13.79
C GLN A 374 -12.36 -16.75 15.24
N ASP A 375 -13.00 -17.78 15.79
CA ASP A 375 -12.59 -18.32 17.08
C ASP A 375 -11.12 -18.75 16.98
N HIS A 376 -10.30 -18.32 17.94
CA HIS A 376 -8.88 -18.63 18.02
C HIS A 376 -8.67 -20.16 18.04
N GLY A 377 -8.48 -20.76 16.86
CA GLY A 377 -8.46 -22.21 16.67
C GLY A 377 -8.57 -22.67 15.22
N GLY A 378 -8.98 -21.79 14.30
CA GLY A 378 -8.96 -22.06 12.86
C GLY A 378 -7.55 -22.23 12.29
N SER A 379 -7.45 -22.91 11.16
CA SER A 379 -6.18 -23.09 10.44
C SER A 379 -5.92 -21.91 9.50
N VAL A 380 -4.65 -21.50 9.38
CA VAL A 380 -4.22 -20.45 8.44
C VAL A 380 -3.50 -21.09 7.26
N GLU A 381 -3.99 -20.86 6.05
CA GLU A 381 -3.30 -21.21 4.82
C GLU A 381 -2.63 -19.96 4.25
N THR A 382 -1.29 -19.93 4.23
CA THR A 382 -0.54 -18.94 3.44
C THR A 382 -0.21 -19.52 2.06
N ARG A 383 -0.52 -18.77 1.00
CA ARG A 383 -0.09 -19.12 -0.37
C ARG A 383 0.26 -17.89 -1.19
N SER A 384 1.24 -18.03 -2.07
CA SER A 384 1.52 -17.00 -3.09
C SER A 384 0.57 -17.21 -4.27
N VAL A 385 -0.17 -16.17 -4.66
CA VAL A 385 -1.07 -16.23 -5.82
C VAL A 385 -0.34 -15.88 -7.10
N ASN A 386 0.65 -14.99 -7.00
CA ASN A 386 1.56 -14.63 -8.08
C ASN A 386 2.88 -14.11 -7.48
N ALA A 387 3.76 -13.59 -8.32
CA ALA A 387 5.08 -13.10 -7.91
C ALA A 387 5.07 -11.90 -6.95
N ASN A 388 3.96 -11.15 -6.86
CA ASN A 388 3.86 -9.93 -6.06
C ASN A 388 2.91 -10.06 -4.86
N THR A 389 2.03 -11.07 -4.84
CA THR A 389 0.93 -11.11 -3.88
C THR A 389 0.85 -12.44 -3.15
N ARG A 390 0.78 -12.34 -1.82
CA ARG A 390 0.57 -13.43 -0.89
C ARG A 390 -0.81 -13.30 -0.25
N LEU A 391 -1.49 -14.42 -0.12
CA LEU A 391 -2.75 -14.55 0.59
C LEU A 391 -2.54 -15.34 1.88
N GLN A 392 -3.23 -14.91 2.93
CA GLN A 392 -3.48 -15.67 4.13
C GLN A 392 -4.99 -15.90 4.23
N ILE A 393 -5.40 -17.15 4.35
CA ILE A 393 -6.80 -17.56 4.37
C ILE A 393 -7.08 -18.26 5.69
N TRP A 394 -8.10 -17.78 6.41
CA TRP A 394 -8.55 -18.37 7.68
C TRP A 394 -9.77 -19.25 7.43
N ARG A 395 -9.68 -20.51 7.85
CA ARG A 395 -10.72 -21.53 7.67
C ARG A 395 -11.33 -21.94 8.99
#